data_AF-A0A183GQ44-F1
#
_entry.id   AF-A0A183GQ44-F1
#
_cell.length_a   1.000
_cell.length_b   1.000
_cell.length_c   1.000
_cell.angle_alpha   90.00
_cell.angle_beta   90.00
_cell.angle_gamma   90.00
#
_symmetry.space_group_name_H-M   'P 1'
#
loop_
_entity.id
_entity.type
_entity.pdbx_description
1 polymer ?
#
loop_
_entity_poly.entity_id
_entity_poly.type
_entity_poly.pdbx_seq_one_letter_code
_entity_poly.pdbx_strand_id
1 'polypeptide(L)'
;MSTPNERATPTTDSLLEEIEKLRSQQLRLLQSLPACPTPEELTLRLGARYENRRLGILRWLILLQNREDKSVRFDNSEVFCVPINRVLSTIQNIRLQFQLARAELAALSLYHDILIATETLSQDEWNSWMQRTHLDAEDQPLIMDKEQLDQMITQNLEFLGNYSCKLVDLRWAACVEHTCDTTFEPLDEEQSMGYFETEVLRRLSALEAQLMGEPHNYLQHRGKLLSSRKRNRNEKTGPISEDTQKETTTRTHEQHTISNNAEFMDAIEFDEDEHENAQPEDLLVIVDEVNSDDEPERNVVLRQPSEQSNNNTKADAHHNADDHLVGEYDGNEHYQAHTEADVQRVVQPIPNRNVIFVPDDDDVVIIPATENAHHENARATLEARLRQAIETKRAAEHRLQMLRRQRICPARRFELGSLAKPPTDTLPCVYCEAMGAHYSDSCPEIRDAATRSQLIEDNNRCRTCLLPQHPPGKSCKKKKVECRHCRETGHHPSLCPEPERGELLRRHIKRELETIERNERLVNEITAQIQAQQPHQQ
;
A
#
# COMPACT_ATOMS: atom_id res chain seq x y z
N MET A 1 -12.32 -54.50 19.54
CA MET A 1 -12.91 -54.92 18.25
C MET A 1 -14.36 -54.46 18.24
N SER A 2 -14.59 -53.23 17.78
CA SER A 2 -15.94 -52.69 17.64
C SER A 2 -16.48 -53.15 16.28
N THR A 3 -17.61 -53.85 16.30
CA THR A 3 -18.29 -54.35 15.10
C THR A 3 -18.65 -53.18 14.19
N PRO A 4 -18.46 -53.28 12.86
CA PRO A 4 -18.85 -52.21 11.95
C PRO A 4 -20.35 -52.01 12.05
N ASN A 5 -20.74 -50.78 12.38
CA ASN A 5 -22.13 -50.39 12.51
C ASN A 5 -22.79 -50.54 11.13
N GLU A 6 -23.67 -51.53 10.97
CA GLU A 6 -24.48 -51.73 9.76
C GLU A 6 -25.31 -50.47 9.55
N ARG A 7 -24.83 -49.57 8.70
CA ARG A 7 -25.60 -48.39 8.28
C ARG A 7 -26.81 -48.91 7.52
N ALA A 8 -27.97 -48.82 8.15
CA ALA A 8 -29.25 -49.11 7.52
C ALA A 8 -29.33 -48.33 6.19
N THR A 9 -29.53 -49.07 5.09
CA THR A 9 -29.69 -48.46 3.78
C THR A 9 -30.94 -47.58 3.80
N PRO A 10 -30.84 -46.30 3.38
CA PRO A 10 -31.98 -45.40 3.37
C PRO A 10 -33.12 -46.00 2.53
N THR A 11 -34.34 -45.94 3.06
CA THR A 11 -35.52 -46.41 2.34
C THR A 11 -35.80 -45.49 1.15
N THR A 12 -36.43 -46.01 0.10
CA THR A 12 -36.81 -45.24 -1.09
C THR A 12 -37.63 -44.00 -0.74
N ASP A 13 -38.50 -44.12 0.26
CA ASP A 13 -39.35 -43.01 0.73
C ASP A 13 -38.51 -41.91 1.41
N SER A 14 -37.48 -42.30 2.19
CA SER A 14 -36.54 -41.35 2.80
C SER A 14 -35.74 -40.57 1.73
N LEU A 15 -35.35 -41.23 0.65
CA LEU A 15 -34.65 -40.58 -0.47
C LEU A 15 -35.58 -39.62 -1.24
N LEU A 16 -36.85 -39.99 -1.43
CA LEU A 16 -37.83 -39.12 -2.08
C LEU A 16 -38.13 -37.86 -1.25
N GLU A 17 -38.29 -38.00 0.08
CA GLU A 17 -38.47 -36.88 0.99
C GLU A 17 -37.24 -35.94 1.00
N GLU A 18 -36.04 -36.52 0.96
CA GLU A 18 -34.80 -35.76 0.87
C GLU A 18 -34.69 -34.99 -0.46
N ILE A 19 -35.05 -35.61 -1.59
CA ILE A 19 -35.11 -34.95 -2.90
C ILE A 19 -36.11 -33.79 -2.88
N GLU A 20 -37.29 -33.96 -2.27
CA GLU A 20 -38.30 -32.90 -2.18
C GLU A 20 -37.85 -31.73 -1.27
N LYS A 21 -37.17 -32.06 -0.17
CA LYS A 21 -36.54 -31.07 0.72
C LYS A 21 -35.45 -30.28 0.00
N LEU A 22 -34.56 -30.94 -0.73
CA LEU A 22 -33.50 -30.32 -1.51
C LEU A 22 -34.08 -29.42 -2.62
N ARG A 23 -35.11 -29.88 -3.34
CA ARG A 23 -35.84 -29.06 -4.32
C ARG A 23 -36.45 -27.81 -3.68
N SER A 24 -37.06 -27.95 -2.51
CA SER A 24 -37.65 -26.82 -1.78
C SER A 24 -36.59 -25.84 -1.24
N GLN A 25 -35.40 -26.32 -0.90
CA GLN A 25 -34.26 -25.47 -0.54
C GLN A 25 -33.70 -24.76 -1.77
N GLN A 26 -33.51 -25.47 -2.88
CA GLN A 26 -33.08 -24.90 -4.16
C GLN A 26 -34.03 -23.80 -4.61
N LEU A 27 -35.35 -24.01 -4.54
CA LEU A 27 -36.34 -23.00 -4.93
C LEU A 27 -36.25 -21.73 -4.04
N ARG A 28 -36.04 -21.90 -2.73
CA ARG A 28 -35.85 -20.77 -1.80
C ARG A 28 -34.57 -19.99 -2.08
N LEU A 29 -33.48 -20.68 -2.41
CA LEU A 29 -32.23 -20.04 -2.83
C LEU A 29 -32.42 -19.29 -4.15
N LEU A 30 -33.10 -19.89 -5.13
CA LEU A 30 -33.42 -19.20 -6.39
C LEU A 30 -34.30 -17.96 -6.19
N GLN A 31 -35.25 -18.01 -5.25
CA GLN A 31 -36.11 -16.88 -4.91
C GLN A 31 -35.38 -15.77 -4.12
N SER A 32 -34.27 -16.09 -3.43
CA SER A 32 -33.48 -15.09 -2.71
C SER A 32 -32.42 -14.41 -3.57
N LEU A 33 -32.14 -14.94 -4.76
CA LEU A 33 -31.26 -14.30 -5.71
C LEU A 33 -31.86 -12.97 -6.22
N PRO A 34 -31.04 -11.92 -6.41
CA PRO A 34 -31.51 -10.69 -7.05
C PRO A 34 -32.00 -11.01 -8.47
N ALA A 35 -33.00 -10.24 -8.94
CA ALA A 35 -33.52 -10.38 -10.30
C ALA A 35 -32.36 -10.38 -11.31
N CYS A 36 -32.17 -11.51 -11.99
CA CYS A 36 -31.10 -11.65 -12.96
C CYS A 36 -31.42 -10.78 -14.19
N PRO A 37 -30.47 -10.00 -14.70
CA PRO A 37 -30.65 -9.28 -15.95
C PRO A 37 -30.92 -10.28 -17.08
N THR A 38 -31.67 -9.86 -18.10
CA THR A 38 -31.76 -10.64 -19.33
C THR A 38 -30.36 -10.79 -19.94
N PRO A 39 -30.08 -11.86 -20.70
CA PRO A 39 -28.80 -12.01 -21.37
C PRO A 39 -28.42 -10.74 -22.16
N GLU A 40 -29.34 -10.15 -22.93
CA GLU A 40 -29.07 -8.93 -23.72
C GLU A 40 -28.68 -7.76 -22.83
N GLU A 41 -29.38 -7.59 -21.70
CA GLU A 41 -29.09 -6.55 -20.73
C GLU A 41 -27.73 -6.79 -20.05
N LEU A 42 -27.36 -8.03 -19.77
CA LEU A 42 -26.06 -8.39 -19.22
C LEU A 42 -24.93 -8.02 -20.19
N THR A 43 -25.07 -8.35 -21.48
CA THR A 43 -24.10 -8.00 -22.52
C THR A 43 -23.98 -6.50 -22.73
N LEU A 44 -25.11 -5.77 -22.75
CA LEU A 44 -25.09 -4.30 -22.84
C LEU A 44 -24.44 -3.67 -21.60
N ARG A 45 -24.73 -4.18 -20.41
CA ARG A 45 -24.09 -3.72 -19.16
C ARG A 45 -22.60 -4.01 -19.15
N LEU A 46 -22.17 -5.15 -19.68
CA LEU A 46 -20.76 -5.53 -19.87
C LEU A 46 -20.06 -4.53 -20.78
N GLY A 47 -20.56 -4.34 -22.01
CA GLY A 47 -20.00 -3.43 -22.99
C GLY A 47 -19.94 -1.99 -22.48
N ALA A 48 -21.04 -1.48 -21.90
CA ALA A 48 -21.10 -0.13 -21.36
C ALA A 48 -20.14 0.07 -20.17
N ARG A 49 -19.98 -0.92 -19.29
CA ARG A 49 -19.02 -0.82 -18.17
C ARG A 49 -17.58 -0.84 -18.66
N TYR A 50 -17.27 -1.76 -19.58
CA TYR A 50 -15.94 -1.81 -20.19
C TYR A 50 -15.60 -0.47 -20.84
N GLU A 51 -16.50 0.08 -21.66
CA GLU A 51 -16.28 1.34 -22.37
C GLU A 51 -16.11 2.52 -21.40
N ASN A 52 -16.96 2.63 -20.38
CA ASN A 52 -16.81 3.68 -19.36
C ASN A 52 -15.47 3.59 -18.62
N ARG A 53 -14.96 2.38 -18.37
CA ARG A 53 -13.65 2.18 -17.72
C ARG A 53 -12.52 2.51 -18.69
N ARG A 54 -12.59 2.05 -19.94
CA ARG A 54 -11.65 2.35 -21.01
C ARG A 54 -11.49 3.86 -21.19
N LEU A 55 -12.60 4.57 -21.41
CA LEU A 55 -12.63 6.03 -21.52
C LEU A 55 -12.15 6.73 -20.25
N GLY A 56 -12.47 6.18 -19.07
CA GLY A 56 -11.98 6.67 -17.79
C GLY A 56 -10.45 6.61 -17.70
N ILE A 57 -9.86 5.47 -18.03
CA ILE A 57 -8.41 5.26 -18.02
C ILE A 57 -7.73 6.14 -19.06
N LEU A 58 -8.23 6.18 -20.30
CA LEU A 58 -7.72 7.03 -21.38
C LEU A 58 -7.74 8.51 -20.97
N ARG A 59 -8.84 8.98 -20.38
CA ARG A 59 -8.92 10.37 -19.89
C ARG A 59 -7.85 10.66 -18.85
N TRP A 60 -7.55 9.72 -17.95
CA TRP A 60 -6.48 9.89 -16.97
C TRP A 60 -5.08 9.90 -17.60
N LEU A 61 -4.84 9.03 -18.60
CA LEU A 61 -3.59 9.01 -19.36
C LEU A 61 -3.38 10.33 -20.11
N ILE A 62 -4.42 10.83 -20.80
CA ILE A 62 -4.40 12.12 -21.49
C ILE A 62 -4.18 13.28 -20.51
N LEU A 63 -4.75 13.22 -19.30
CA LEU A 63 -4.53 14.23 -18.26
C LEU A 63 -3.11 14.20 -17.69
N LEU A 64 -2.48 13.02 -17.61
CA LEU A 64 -1.07 12.88 -17.25
C LEU A 64 -0.19 13.54 -18.33
N GLN A 65 -0.41 13.17 -19.60
CA GLN A 65 0.38 13.66 -20.73
C GLN A 65 0.25 15.18 -20.94
N ASN A 66 -0.97 15.73 -20.89
CA ASN A 66 -1.20 17.18 -21.09
C ASN A 66 -0.67 18.06 -19.94
N ARG A 67 -0.39 17.47 -18.77
CA ARG A 67 0.15 18.23 -17.63
C ARG A 67 1.66 18.40 -17.71
N GLU A 68 2.36 17.48 -18.37
CA GLU A 68 3.80 17.60 -18.62
C GLU A 68 4.12 18.76 -19.57
N ASP A 69 3.31 18.99 -20.60
CA ASP A 69 3.47 20.14 -21.51
C ASP A 69 3.45 21.51 -20.78
N LYS A 70 2.90 21.56 -19.56
CA LYS A 70 2.83 22.76 -18.72
C LYS A 70 3.87 22.79 -17.60
N SER A 71 4.61 21.70 -17.37
CA SER A 71 5.55 21.55 -16.24
C SER A 71 7.02 21.84 -16.57
N VAL A 72 7.38 22.06 -17.84
CA VAL A 72 8.78 22.11 -18.32
C VAL A 72 9.52 23.43 -18.02
N ARG A 73 9.15 24.20 -16.98
CA ARG A 73 9.95 25.38 -16.58
C ARG A 73 9.90 25.62 -15.07
N PHE A 74 10.62 24.82 -14.30
CA PHE A 74 10.87 25.15 -12.89
C PHE A 74 12.33 24.84 -12.52
N ASP A 75 13.10 25.90 -12.25
CA ASP A 75 14.54 25.90 -11.92
C ASP A 75 14.86 25.52 -10.45
N ASN A 76 13.88 25.07 -9.66
CA ASN A 76 14.10 24.82 -8.22
C ASN A 76 13.75 23.38 -7.82
N SER A 77 14.69 22.68 -7.19
CA SER A 77 14.61 21.27 -6.81
C SER A 77 13.58 20.96 -5.71
N GLU A 78 13.23 21.91 -4.83
CA GLU A 78 12.14 21.72 -3.85
C GLU A 78 10.76 21.60 -4.51
N VAL A 79 10.60 22.05 -5.75
CA VAL A 79 9.35 21.95 -6.52
C VAL A 79 9.18 20.54 -7.11
N PHE A 80 10.21 19.69 -7.15
CA PHE A 80 10.21 18.37 -7.81
C PHE A 80 9.45 17.26 -7.04
N CYS A 81 9.41 17.33 -5.70
CA CYS A 81 8.72 16.32 -4.88
C CYS A 81 7.18 16.37 -5.00
N VAL A 82 6.62 17.54 -5.33
CA VAL A 82 5.16 17.72 -5.47
C VAL A 82 4.61 17.04 -6.74
N PRO A 83 5.26 17.14 -7.92
CA PRO A 83 4.95 16.37 -9.12
C PRO A 83 4.95 14.85 -8.90
N ILE A 84 6.01 14.28 -8.30
CA ILE A 84 6.12 12.81 -8.14
C ILE A 84 4.97 12.26 -7.29
N ASN A 85 4.65 12.91 -6.16
CA ASN A 85 3.54 12.45 -5.31
C ASN A 85 2.18 12.53 -6.01
N ARG A 86 1.98 13.50 -6.92
CA ARG A 86 0.76 13.59 -7.74
C ARG A 86 0.70 12.48 -8.80
N VAL A 87 1.83 12.17 -9.45
CA VAL A 87 1.92 11.05 -10.40
C VAL A 87 1.63 9.73 -9.68
N LEU A 88 2.26 9.49 -8.52
CA LEU A 88 1.99 8.31 -7.67
C LEU A 88 0.52 8.20 -7.28
N SER A 89 -0.12 9.30 -6.89
CA SER A 89 -1.55 9.33 -6.57
C SER A 89 -2.43 8.97 -7.78
N THR A 90 -2.02 9.41 -8.97
CA THR A 90 -2.74 9.12 -10.22
C THR A 90 -2.57 7.66 -10.61
N ILE A 91 -1.36 7.10 -10.52
CA ILE A 91 -1.10 5.67 -10.71
C ILE A 91 -1.96 4.84 -9.76
N GLN A 92 -2.02 5.21 -8.48
CA GLN A 92 -2.84 4.49 -7.50
C GLN A 92 -4.32 4.51 -7.87
N ASN A 93 -4.83 5.64 -8.38
CA ASN A 93 -6.21 5.73 -8.86
C ASN A 93 -6.44 4.79 -10.05
N ILE A 94 -5.54 4.79 -11.04
CA ILE A 94 -5.63 3.90 -12.21
C ILE A 94 -5.60 2.43 -11.77
N ARG A 95 -4.74 2.04 -10.81
CA ARG A 95 -4.71 0.69 -10.24
C ARG A 95 -6.05 0.30 -9.61
N LEU A 96 -6.67 1.18 -8.84
CA LEU A 96 -7.99 0.95 -8.25
C LEU A 96 -9.07 0.76 -9.32
N GLN A 97 -9.00 1.50 -10.44
CA GLN A 97 -9.93 1.31 -11.57
C GLN A 97 -9.77 -0.07 -12.20
N PHE A 98 -8.55 -0.54 -12.43
CA PHE A 98 -8.29 -1.89 -12.95
C PHE A 98 -8.74 -2.99 -11.99
N GLN A 99 -8.50 -2.83 -10.69
CA GLN A 99 -8.99 -3.78 -9.67
C GLN A 99 -10.52 -3.84 -9.63
N LEU A 100 -11.17 -2.69 -9.72
CA LEU A 100 -12.62 -2.61 -9.78
C LEU A 100 -13.16 -3.26 -11.06
N ALA A 101 -12.52 -3.05 -12.21
CA ALA A 101 -12.88 -3.72 -13.46
C ALA A 101 -12.74 -5.25 -13.34
N ARG A 102 -11.67 -5.75 -12.71
CA ARG A 102 -11.49 -7.19 -12.44
C ARG A 102 -12.60 -7.77 -11.57
N ALA A 103 -12.95 -7.08 -10.49
CA ALA A 103 -14.04 -7.49 -9.60
C ALA A 103 -15.41 -7.46 -10.31
N GLU A 104 -15.64 -6.48 -11.17
CA GLU A 104 -16.85 -6.39 -12.00
C GLU A 104 -16.92 -7.55 -13.01
N LEU A 105 -15.81 -7.87 -13.70
CA LEU A 105 -15.75 -9.02 -14.62
C LEU A 105 -15.99 -10.34 -13.89
N ALA A 106 -15.41 -10.52 -12.70
CA ALA A 106 -15.64 -11.69 -11.87
C ALA A 106 -17.13 -11.80 -11.47
N ALA A 107 -17.75 -10.70 -11.02
CA ALA A 107 -19.16 -10.66 -10.71
C ALA A 107 -20.05 -10.98 -11.92
N LEU A 108 -19.67 -10.51 -13.11
CA LEU A 108 -20.39 -10.78 -14.35
C LEU A 108 -20.27 -12.24 -14.77
N SER A 109 -19.12 -12.89 -14.52
CA SER A 109 -18.99 -14.33 -14.74
C SER A 109 -19.88 -15.16 -13.79
N LEU A 110 -20.13 -14.69 -12.57
CA LEU A 110 -21.08 -15.35 -11.68
C LEU A 110 -22.52 -15.28 -12.21
N TYR A 111 -22.92 -14.17 -12.83
CA TYR A 111 -24.24 -14.07 -13.46
C TYR A 111 -24.40 -15.05 -14.63
N HIS A 112 -23.35 -15.26 -15.42
CA HIS A 112 -23.34 -16.27 -16.47
C HIS A 112 -23.63 -17.68 -15.90
N ASP A 113 -22.92 -18.06 -14.84
CA ASP A 113 -23.08 -19.39 -14.23
C ASP A 113 -24.50 -19.57 -13.65
N ILE A 114 -25.08 -18.51 -13.10
CA ILE A 114 -26.47 -18.50 -12.61
C ILE A 114 -27.47 -18.63 -13.77
N LEU A 115 -27.26 -17.91 -14.88
CA LEU A 115 -28.17 -17.97 -16.03
C LEU A 115 -28.19 -19.38 -16.65
N ILE A 116 -27.03 -20.05 -16.73
CA ILE A 116 -26.94 -21.44 -17.16
C ILE A 116 -27.59 -22.38 -16.16
N ALA A 117 -27.29 -22.23 -14.87
CA ALA A 117 -27.86 -23.09 -13.83
C ALA A 117 -29.38 -22.96 -13.71
N THR A 118 -29.94 -21.82 -14.14
CA THR A 118 -31.39 -21.57 -14.18
C THR A 118 -32.03 -21.93 -15.51
N GLU A 119 -31.25 -22.50 -16.46
CA GLU A 119 -31.69 -22.85 -17.81
C GLU A 119 -32.28 -21.67 -18.61
N THR A 120 -31.98 -20.44 -18.19
CA THR A 120 -32.43 -19.22 -18.88
C THR A 120 -31.58 -18.89 -20.10
N LEU A 121 -30.35 -19.41 -20.13
CA LEU A 121 -29.41 -19.28 -21.23
C LEU A 121 -28.61 -20.58 -21.36
N SER A 122 -28.52 -21.13 -22.57
CA SER A 122 -27.65 -22.28 -22.82
C SER A 122 -26.18 -21.86 -22.98
N GLN A 123 -25.26 -22.78 -22.69
CA GLN A 123 -23.82 -22.54 -22.89
C GLN A 123 -23.49 -22.21 -24.36
N ASP A 124 -24.17 -22.84 -25.31
CA ASP A 124 -23.96 -22.61 -26.74
C ASP A 124 -24.44 -21.21 -27.18
N GLU A 125 -25.57 -20.74 -26.65
CA GLU A 125 -26.07 -19.38 -26.90
C GLU A 125 -25.11 -18.33 -26.34
N TRP A 126 -24.60 -18.54 -25.12
CA TRP A 126 -23.59 -17.66 -24.54
C TRP A 126 -22.30 -17.63 -25.37
N ASN A 127 -21.79 -18.80 -25.75
CA ASN A 127 -20.59 -18.91 -26.57
C ASN A 127 -20.79 -18.22 -27.93
N SER A 128 -21.95 -18.42 -28.57
CA SER A 128 -22.31 -17.74 -29.82
C SER A 128 -22.32 -16.21 -29.66
N TRP A 129 -22.78 -15.71 -28.51
CA TRP A 129 -22.81 -14.28 -28.22
C TRP A 129 -21.44 -13.68 -27.91
N MET A 130 -20.60 -14.38 -27.15
CA MET A 130 -19.24 -13.95 -26.87
C MET A 130 -18.36 -13.97 -28.14
N GLN A 131 -18.67 -14.85 -29.09
CA GLN A 131 -18.01 -14.90 -30.40
C GLN A 131 -18.46 -13.79 -31.37
N ARG A 132 -19.59 -13.11 -31.10
CA ARG A 132 -19.97 -11.95 -31.92
C ARG A 132 -18.94 -10.85 -31.74
N THR A 133 -18.59 -10.16 -32.81
CA THR A 133 -17.75 -8.96 -32.72
C THR A 133 -18.57 -7.86 -32.05
N HIS A 134 -18.20 -7.52 -30.82
CA HIS A 134 -18.76 -6.36 -30.13
C HIS A 134 -17.95 -5.14 -30.56
N LEU A 135 -18.63 -4.06 -30.93
CA LEU A 135 -17.99 -2.81 -31.35
C LEU A 135 -18.15 -1.76 -30.24
N ASP A 136 -17.13 -0.95 -30.04
CA ASP A 136 -17.20 0.19 -29.14
C ASP A 136 -17.90 1.41 -29.79
N ALA A 137 -17.89 2.56 -29.11
CA ALA A 137 -18.49 3.79 -29.63
C ALA A 137 -17.77 4.35 -30.87
N GLU A 138 -16.59 3.84 -31.20
CA GLU A 138 -15.74 4.23 -32.32
C GLU A 138 -15.65 3.12 -33.39
N ASP A 139 -16.59 2.17 -33.37
CA ASP A 139 -16.67 1.00 -34.25
C ASP A 139 -15.42 0.09 -34.19
N GLN A 140 -14.65 0.12 -33.09
CA GLN A 140 -13.52 -0.78 -32.89
C GLN A 140 -13.94 -2.10 -32.22
N PRO A 141 -13.38 -3.24 -32.64
CA PRO A 141 -13.68 -4.52 -32.03
C PRO A 141 -13.21 -4.57 -30.57
N LEU A 142 -14.15 -4.84 -29.67
CA LEU A 142 -13.92 -5.05 -28.25
C LEU A 142 -13.42 -6.48 -27.99
N ILE A 143 -12.38 -6.59 -27.16
CA ILE A 143 -11.93 -7.87 -26.62
C ILE A 143 -12.93 -8.33 -25.57
N MET A 144 -13.69 -9.38 -25.87
CA MET A 144 -14.70 -9.95 -24.96
C MET A 144 -14.27 -11.27 -24.35
N ASP A 145 -13.13 -11.81 -24.78
CA ASP A 145 -12.56 -13.01 -24.18
C ASP A 145 -12.11 -12.74 -22.74
N LYS A 146 -12.64 -13.51 -21.80
CA LYS A 146 -12.43 -13.31 -20.36
C LYS A 146 -10.96 -13.48 -19.97
N GLU A 147 -10.29 -14.49 -20.53
CA GLU A 147 -8.89 -14.79 -20.20
C GLU A 147 -7.97 -13.69 -20.71
N GLN A 148 -8.18 -13.23 -21.94
CA GLN A 148 -7.45 -12.10 -22.51
C GLN A 148 -7.67 -10.80 -21.72
N LEU A 149 -8.91 -10.52 -21.32
CA LEU A 149 -9.22 -9.35 -20.48
C LEU A 149 -8.53 -9.42 -19.11
N ASP A 150 -8.58 -10.57 -18.44
CA ASP A 150 -7.95 -10.74 -17.12
C ASP A 150 -6.42 -10.69 -17.21
N GLN A 151 -5.85 -11.27 -18.27
CA GLN A 151 -4.42 -11.18 -18.57
C GLN A 151 -4.00 -9.73 -18.81
N MET A 152 -4.75 -8.99 -19.64
CA MET A 152 -4.49 -7.58 -19.91
C MET A 152 -4.56 -6.75 -18.62
N ILE A 153 -5.58 -6.95 -17.78
CA ILE A 153 -5.70 -6.26 -16.49
C ILE A 153 -4.52 -6.58 -15.58
N THR A 154 -4.10 -7.86 -15.52
CA THR A 154 -2.99 -8.31 -14.68
C THR A 154 -1.67 -7.69 -15.13
N GLN A 155 -1.35 -7.72 -16.43
CA GLN A 155 -0.16 -7.09 -17.00
C GLN A 155 -0.12 -5.58 -16.70
N ASN A 156 -1.27 -4.90 -16.82
CA ASN A 156 -1.38 -3.48 -16.51
C ASN A 156 -1.15 -3.18 -15.02
N LEU A 157 -1.73 -3.98 -14.12
CA LEU A 157 -1.55 -3.83 -12.68
C LEU A 157 -0.10 -4.07 -12.25
N GLU A 158 0.55 -5.07 -12.83
CA GLU A 158 1.97 -5.38 -12.58
C GLU A 158 2.85 -4.23 -13.06
N PHE A 159 2.63 -3.74 -14.28
CA PHE A 159 3.34 -2.58 -14.82
C PHE A 159 3.20 -1.35 -13.91
N LEU A 160 1.98 -1.00 -13.53
CA LEU A 160 1.72 0.15 -12.64
C LEU A 160 2.35 -0.04 -11.25
N GLY A 161 2.44 -1.28 -10.77
CA GLY A 161 3.14 -1.65 -9.55
C GLY A 161 4.64 -1.40 -9.64
N ASN A 162 5.29 -2.02 -10.63
CA ASN A 162 6.72 -1.86 -10.90
C ASN A 162 7.08 -0.38 -11.14
N TYR A 163 6.19 0.34 -11.83
CA TYR A 163 6.39 1.75 -12.12
C TYR A 163 6.25 2.64 -10.87
N SER A 164 5.28 2.36 -10.00
CA SER A 164 5.16 3.03 -8.71
C SER A 164 6.41 2.82 -7.84
N CYS A 165 7.02 1.63 -7.86
CA CYS A 165 8.26 1.37 -7.13
C CYS A 165 9.41 2.25 -7.66
N LYS A 166 9.62 2.27 -8.98
CA LYS A 166 10.66 3.11 -9.61
C LYS A 166 10.52 4.59 -9.27
N LEU A 167 9.29 5.12 -9.23
CA LEU A 167 9.05 6.51 -8.82
C LEU A 167 9.36 6.78 -7.35
N VAL A 168 9.13 5.79 -6.47
CA VAL A 168 9.52 5.89 -5.06
C VAL A 168 11.04 5.86 -4.91
N ASP A 169 11.73 5.03 -5.68
CA ASP A 169 13.20 4.96 -5.70
C ASP A 169 13.82 6.27 -6.20
N LEU A 170 13.28 6.86 -7.28
CA LEU A 170 13.70 8.17 -7.76
C LEU A 170 13.45 9.28 -6.74
N ARG A 171 12.28 9.25 -6.08
CA ARG A 171 12.00 10.18 -4.99
C ARG A 171 13.03 10.03 -3.86
N TRP A 172 13.39 8.80 -3.54
CA TRP A 172 14.40 8.53 -2.52
C TRP A 172 15.78 9.04 -2.93
N ALA A 173 16.24 8.73 -4.15
CA ALA A 173 17.51 9.20 -4.69
C ALA A 173 17.61 10.74 -4.66
N ALA A 174 16.59 11.44 -5.17
CA ALA A 174 16.53 12.90 -5.14
C ALA A 174 16.52 13.49 -3.72
N CYS A 175 15.94 12.78 -2.74
CA CYS A 175 16.00 13.20 -1.35
C CYS A 175 17.38 12.95 -0.71
N VAL A 176 18.05 11.83 -1.04
CA VAL A 176 19.36 11.47 -0.49
C VAL A 176 20.43 12.46 -0.95
N GLU A 177 20.46 12.80 -2.24
CA GLU A 177 21.39 13.78 -2.83
C GLU A 177 21.30 15.16 -2.16
N HIS A 178 20.10 15.58 -1.74
CA HIS A 178 19.90 16.83 -1.00
C HIS A 178 20.32 16.79 0.47
N THR A 179 20.47 15.60 1.06
CA THR A 179 20.88 15.47 2.47
C THR A 179 22.38 15.24 2.65
N CYS A 180 23.10 14.83 1.60
CA CYS A 180 24.55 14.65 1.63
C CYS A 180 25.28 15.87 1.03
N ASP A 181 25.20 17.00 1.72
CA ASP A 181 26.02 18.19 1.44
C ASP A 181 27.48 17.92 1.85
N THR A 182 28.24 17.21 1.00
CA THR A 182 29.71 17.18 1.02
C THR A 182 30.26 16.76 -0.35
N THR A 183 30.57 17.74 -1.20
CA THR A 183 31.70 17.71 -2.16
C THR A 183 31.83 16.51 -3.12
N PHE A 184 30.78 16.12 -3.85
CA PHE A 184 30.91 15.22 -4.99
C PHE A 184 30.64 15.96 -6.30
N GLU A 185 31.53 15.78 -7.29
CA GLU A 185 31.41 16.41 -8.60
C GLU A 185 30.12 15.94 -9.31
N PRO A 186 29.34 16.86 -9.92
CA PRO A 186 28.10 16.52 -10.59
C PRO A 186 28.40 15.70 -11.84
N LEU A 187 28.04 14.42 -11.82
CA LEU A 187 27.89 13.62 -13.03
C LEU A 187 26.57 14.00 -13.72
N ASP A 188 26.50 13.85 -15.05
CA ASP A 188 25.39 14.26 -15.95
C ASP A 188 24.00 13.66 -15.59
N GLU A 189 23.40 14.07 -14.47
CA GLU A 189 22.09 13.64 -13.97
C GLU A 189 20.94 14.11 -14.89
N GLU A 190 21.14 15.19 -15.65
CA GLU A 190 20.18 15.65 -16.67
C GLU A 190 19.89 14.59 -17.75
N GLN A 191 20.86 13.72 -18.06
CA GLN A 191 20.66 12.67 -19.09
C GLN A 191 19.87 11.47 -18.56
N SER A 192 20.11 11.06 -17.30
CA SER A 192 19.42 9.91 -16.69
C SER A 192 17.93 10.22 -16.44
N MET A 193 17.65 11.44 -15.96
CA MET A 193 16.29 11.90 -15.68
C MET A 193 15.45 12.11 -16.95
N GLY A 194 16.02 12.73 -17.99
CA GLY A 194 15.33 12.90 -19.27
C GLY A 194 15.01 11.58 -19.98
N TYR A 195 15.88 10.57 -19.83
CA TYR A 195 15.62 9.24 -20.37
C TYR A 195 14.47 8.53 -19.64
N PHE A 196 14.38 8.67 -18.32
CA PHE A 196 13.30 8.09 -17.53
C PHE A 196 11.94 8.68 -17.89
N GLU A 197 11.78 10.00 -17.88
CA GLU A 197 10.52 10.67 -18.24
C GLU A 197 10.07 10.30 -19.66
N THR A 198 11.02 10.21 -20.59
CA THR A 198 10.75 9.79 -21.98
C THR A 198 10.27 8.34 -22.06
N GLU A 199 10.86 7.41 -21.30
CA GLU A 199 10.43 6.00 -21.28
C GLU A 199 9.04 5.83 -20.65
N VAL A 200 8.73 6.64 -19.64
CA VAL A 200 7.41 6.68 -19.00
C VAL A 200 6.34 7.11 -19.99
N LEU A 201 6.58 8.22 -20.68
CA LEU A 201 5.69 8.71 -21.71
C LEU A 201 5.50 7.73 -22.84
N ARG A 202 6.58 7.07 -23.27
CA ARG A 202 6.55 6.05 -24.32
C ARG A 202 5.66 4.87 -23.91
N ARG A 203 5.76 4.41 -22.66
CA ARG A 203 4.97 3.29 -22.12
C ARG A 203 3.52 3.68 -21.86
N LEU A 204 3.25 4.88 -21.33
CA LEU A 204 1.89 5.39 -21.18
C LEU A 204 1.20 5.58 -22.54
N SER A 205 1.94 6.03 -23.55
CA SER A 205 1.44 6.10 -24.94
C SER A 205 1.21 4.72 -25.54
N ALA A 206 2.01 3.71 -25.17
CA ALA A 206 1.79 2.33 -25.59
C ALA A 206 0.55 1.72 -24.92
N LEU A 207 0.30 2.02 -23.64
CA LEU A 207 -0.93 1.66 -22.95
C LEU A 207 -2.15 2.33 -23.57
N GLU A 208 -2.04 3.62 -23.91
CA GLU A 208 -3.08 4.33 -24.65
C GLU A 208 -3.38 3.63 -25.98
N ALA A 209 -2.36 3.32 -26.80
CA ALA A 209 -2.56 2.62 -28.07
C ALA A 209 -3.18 1.22 -27.92
N GLN A 210 -2.75 0.44 -26.91
CA GLN A 210 -3.33 -0.87 -26.61
C GLN A 210 -4.80 -0.77 -26.20
N LEU A 211 -5.16 0.24 -25.40
CA LEU A 211 -6.55 0.49 -25.00
C LEU A 211 -7.40 1.07 -26.13
N MET A 212 -6.77 1.70 -27.13
CA MET A 212 -7.45 2.21 -28.34
C MET A 212 -7.57 1.16 -29.45
N GLY A 213 -7.03 -0.05 -29.26
CA GLY A 213 -7.02 -1.08 -30.30
C GLY A 213 -6.18 -0.73 -31.53
N GLU A 214 -5.31 0.28 -31.44
CA GLU A 214 -4.48 0.68 -32.57
C GLU A 214 -3.34 -0.32 -32.79
N PRO A 215 -3.10 -0.81 -34.02
CA PRO A 215 -1.99 -1.69 -34.31
C PRO A 215 -0.65 -1.01 -34.01
N HIS A 216 0.22 -1.75 -33.33
CA HIS A 216 1.48 -1.31 -32.70
C HIS A 216 2.46 -0.50 -33.61
N ASN A 217 2.24 -0.50 -34.93
CA ASN A 217 3.08 0.14 -35.95
C ASN A 217 3.00 1.69 -35.97
N TYR A 218 1.97 2.32 -35.38
CA TYR A 218 1.80 3.79 -35.44
C TYR A 218 2.72 4.55 -34.45
N LEU A 219 3.12 3.93 -33.34
CA LEU A 219 3.90 4.57 -32.27
C LEU A 219 5.37 4.87 -32.64
N GLN A 220 5.98 4.09 -33.55
CA GLN A 220 7.36 4.32 -33.98
C GLN A 220 7.55 5.61 -34.78
N HIS A 221 6.51 6.10 -35.45
CA HIS A 221 6.58 7.33 -36.24
C HIS A 221 6.41 8.61 -35.41
N ARG A 222 5.65 8.56 -34.31
CA ARG A 222 5.37 9.73 -33.47
C ARG A 222 6.55 10.14 -32.57
N GLY A 223 7.33 9.16 -32.07
CA GLY A 223 8.55 9.44 -31.30
C GLY A 223 9.65 10.15 -32.11
N LYS A 224 9.73 9.89 -33.42
CA LYS A 224 10.71 10.54 -34.31
C LYS A 224 10.41 12.02 -34.58
N LEU A 225 9.14 12.45 -34.54
CA LEU A 225 8.72 13.84 -34.78
C LEU A 225 8.98 14.78 -33.58
N LEU A 226 9.02 14.26 -32.35
CA LEU A 226 9.31 15.06 -31.15
C LEU A 226 10.81 15.32 -30.97
N SER A 227 11.67 14.42 -31.44
CA SER A 227 13.14 14.57 -31.37
C SER A 227 13.69 15.56 -32.41
N SER A 228 13.04 15.72 -33.57
CA SER A 228 13.49 16.62 -34.63
C SER A 228 13.16 18.11 -34.41
N ARG A 229 12.35 18.45 -33.39
CA ARG A 229 11.88 19.84 -33.18
C ARG A 229 12.81 20.72 -32.33
N LYS A 230 13.93 20.21 -31.82
CA LYS A 230 14.93 20.97 -31.03
C LYS A 230 16.15 21.48 -31.81
N ARG A 231 16.27 21.22 -33.12
CA ARG A 231 17.37 21.74 -33.95
C ARG A 231 16.85 22.38 -35.24
N ASN A 232 16.47 23.66 -35.18
CA ASN A 232 16.79 24.63 -36.23
C ASN A 232 16.12 25.98 -35.95
N ARG A 233 16.93 26.93 -35.47
CA ARG A 233 16.65 28.35 -35.61
C ARG A 233 17.97 29.08 -35.83
N ASN A 234 18.47 29.03 -37.07
CA ASN A 234 19.20 30.15 -37.67
C ASN A 234 19.38 29.95 -39.19
N GLU A 235 19.32 31.09 -39.89
CA GLU A 235 19.74 31.37 -41.28
C GLU A 235 18.74 31.23 -42.46
N LYS A 236 18.08 32.38 -42.71
CA LYS A 236 18.08 33.21 -43.95
C LYS A 236 18.28 32.57 -45.35
N THR A 237 17.19 32.64 -46.11
CA THR A 237 17.01 33.17 -47.49
C THR A 237 17.98 32.80 -48.63
N GLY A 238 17.42 32.12 -49.64
CA GLY A 238 17.86 32.16 -51.05
C GLY A 238 17.17 31.07 -51.90
N PRO A 239 16.57 31.37 -53.07
CA PRO A 239 15.79 30.41 -53.85
C PRO A 239 16.61 29.79 -55.01
N ILE A 240 16.14 28.63 -55.48
CA ILE A 240 16.14 28.09 -56.87
C ILE A 240 16.41 26.57 -56.88
N SER A 241 15.39 25.86 -57.37
CA SER A 241 15.36 24.69 -58.28
C SER A 241 16.17 23.40 -58.02
N GLU A 242 15.48 22.34 -58.43
CA GLU A 242 15.93 21.09 -59.04
C GLU A 242 15.97 19.80 -58.22
N ASP A 243 14.97 18.99 -58.56
CA ASP A 243 14.80 17.57 -58.38
C ASP A 243 16.04 16.75 -58.80
N THR A 244 16.07 15.51 -58.30
CA THR A 244 16.85 14.36 -58.80
C THR A 244 18.24 14.14 -58.18
N GLN A 245 18.33 13.85 -56.88
CA GLN A 245 19.54 13.19 -56.31
C GLN A 245 19.38 12.58 -54.89
N LYS A 246 18.23 11.97 -54.56
CA LYS A 246 17.98 11.44 -53.19
C LYS A 246 18.16 9.92 -52.98
N GLU A 247 18.46 9.13 -54.00
CA GLU A 247 18.56 7.66 -53.85
C GLU A 247 19.98 7.10 -53.70
N THR A 248 21.03 7.89 -53.97
CA THR A 248 22.41 7.39 -53.87
C THR A 248 23.08 7.63 -52.53
N THR A 249 22.64 8.62 -51.75
CA THR A 249 23.24 8.97 -50.44
C THR A 249 22.77 8.10 -49.28
N THR A 250 21.56 7.54 -49.35
CA THR A 250 21.04 6.64 -48.30
C THR A 250 21.75 5.29 -48.31
N ARG A 251 22.04 4.74 -49.50
CA ARG A 251 22.70 3.44 -49.63
C ARG A 251 24.15 3.47 -49.13
N THR A 252 24.89 4.55 -49.37
CA THR A 252 26.27 4.69 -48.87
C THR A 252 26.32 4.91 -47.36
N HIS A 253 25.29 5.57 -46.79
CA HIS A 253 25.23 5.78 -45.34
C HIS A 253 24.91 4.48 -44.60
N GLU A 254 23.94 3.72 -45.10
CA GLU A 254 23.53 2.44 -44.51
C GLU A 254 24.65 1.40 -44.55
N GLN A 255 25.40 1.34 -45.66
CA GLN A 255 26.53 0.43 -45.81
C GLN A 255 27.72 0.81 -44.91
N HIS A 256 27.87 2.09 -44.56
CA HIS A 256 28.88 2.54 -43.60
C HIS A 256 28.46 2.25 -42.15
N THR A 257 27.17 2.38 -41.82
CA THR A 257 26.64 2.01 -40.50
C THR A 257 26.72 0.50 -40.25
N ILE A 258 26.45 -0.32 -41.27
CA ILE A 258 26.61 -1.78 -41.17
C ILE A 258 28.09 -2.17 -40.97
N SER A 259 29.01 -1.51 -41.69
CA SER A 259 30.45 -1.77 -41.54
C SER A 259 30.99 -1.42 -40.15
N ASN A 260 30.51 -0.33 -39.54
CA ASN A 260 30.97 0.10 -38.21
C ASN A 260 30.34 -0.71 -37.06
N ASN A 261 29.23 -1.41 -37.30
CA ASN A 261 28.62 -2.26 -36.29
C ASN A 261 29.16 -3.71 -36.31
N ALA A 262 29.86 -4.11 -37.38
CA ALA A 262 30.43 -5.45 -37.50
C ALA A 262 31.56 -5.72 -36.50
N GLU A 263 32.24 -4.67 -36.01
CA GLU A 263 33.28 -4.75 -34.98
C GLU A 263 32.73 -4.86 -33.54
N PHE A 264 31.41 -4.71 -33.35
CA PHE A 264 30.73 -4.80 -32.04
C PHE A 264 29.88 -6.07 -31.85
N MET A 265 29.89 -6.98 -32.82
CA MET A 265 29.16 -8.25 -32.74
C MET A 265 30.15 -9.37 -32.40
N ASP A 266 30.30 -9.66 -31.10
CA ASP A 266 31.00 -10.86 -30.66
C ASP A 266 30.27 -12.11 -31.15
N ALA A 267 31.03 -13.12 -31.56
CA ALA A 267 30.49 -14.40 -31.99
C ALA A 267 29.80 -15.08 -30.79
N ILE A 268 28.48 -15.22 -30.84
CA ILE A 268 27.73 -16.01 -29.88
C ILE A 268 27.99 -17.48 -30.20
N GLU A 269 28.87 -18.11 -29.43
CA GLU A 269 28.99 -19.57 -29.38
C GLU A 269 27.74 -20.12 -28.69
N PHE A 270 26.90 -20.81 -29.47
CA PHE A 270 25.75 -21.54 -28.92
C PHE A 270 26.24 -22.90 -28.44
N ASP A 271 26.26 -23.08 -27.12
CA ASP A 271 26.33 -24.41 -26.51
C ASP A 271 24.97 -25.10 -26.73
N GLU A 272 24.89 -25.89 -27.80
CA GLU A 272 23.80 -26.82 -28.05
C GLU A 272 24.02 -28.07 -27.18
N ASP A 273 23.56 -28.06 -25.93
CA ASP A 273 23.26 -29.27 -25.15
C ASP A 273 22.53 -28.87 -23.85
N GLU A 274 21.20 -29.05 -23.81
CA GLU A 274 20.39 -29.46 -22.63
C GLU A 274 18.89 -29.17 -22.87
N HIS A 275 18.25 -30.06 -23.62
CA HIS A 275 16.80 -30.18 -23.64
C HIS A 275 16.42 -31.64 -23.45
N GLU A 276 16.15 -32.07 -22.22
CA GLU A 276 15.28 -33.23 -21.97
C GLU A 276 14.41 -33.06 -20.72
N ASN A 277 13.11 -33.23 -20.94
CA ASN A 277 12.12 -33.83 -20.05
C ASN A 277 11.74 -33.12 -18.74
N ALA A 278 10.67 -32.33 -18.80
CA ALA A 278 9.72 -32.21 -17.70
C ALA A 278 8.30 -32.52 -18.20
N GLN A 279 7.77 -33.67 -17.79
CA GLN A 279 6.34 -33.99 -17.91
C GLN A 279 5.55 -33.27 -16.80
N PRO A 280 4.27 -32.97 -17.02
CA PRO A 280 3.43 -32.33 -16.01
C PRO A 280 2.87 -33.38 -15.05
N GLU A 281 3.18 -33.27 -13.75
CA GLU A 281 2.52 -34.06 -12.71
C GLU A 281 1.17 -33.45 -12.30
N ASP A 282 0.23 -34.36 -12.05
CA ASP A 282 -1.18 -34.15 -11.73
C ASP A 282 -1.39 -33.32 -10.45
N LEU A 283 -2.18 -32.24 -10.57
CA LEU A 283 -2.69 -31.46 -9.45
C LEU A 283 -3.86 -32.21 -8.78
N LEU A 284 -3.58 -32.90 -7.67
CA LEU A 284 -4.58 -33.41 -6.74
C LEU A 284 -5.06 -32.28 -5.81
N VAL A 285 -6.32 -31.89 -5.97
CA VAL A 285 -7.02 -30.95 -5.07
C VAL A 285 -7.50 -31.71 -3.83
N ILE A 286 -6.88 -31.44 -2.68
CA ILE A 286 -7.36 -31.89 -1.37
C ILE A 286 -8.39 -30.85 -0.90
N VAL A 287 -9.64 -31.29 -0.74
CA VAL A 287 -10.72 -30.51 -0.12
C VAL A 287 -10.75 -30.88 1.35
N ASP A 288 -10.31 -29.98 2.24
CA ASP A 288 -10.48 -30.14 3.68
C ASP A 288 -11.92 -29.80 4.08
N GLU A 289 -12.67 -30.84 4.44
CA GLU A 289 -13.95 -30.73 5.15
C GLU A 289 -13.70 -30.28 6.59
N VAL A 290 -14.01 -29.02 6.90
CA VAL A 290 -14.00 -28.51 8.27
C VAL A 290 -15.35 -28.84 8.92
N ASN A 291 -15.37 -29.91 9.71
CA ASN A 291 -16.44 -30.18 10.68
C ASN A 291 -16.40 -29.15 11.82
N SER A 292 -17.45 -28.36 11.96
CA SER A 292 -17.65 -27.44 13.08
C SER A 292 -18.84 -27.89 13.92
N ASP A 293 -18.58 -28.70 14.94
CA ASP A 293 -19.46 -28.92 16.08
C ASP A 293 -18.59 -28.86 17.34
N ASP A 294 -18.75 -27.80 18.15
CA ASP A 294 -18.62 -27.79 19.62
C ASP A 294 -18.53 -26.34 20.16
N GLU A 295 -19.67 -25.79 20.56
CA GLU A 295 -19.78 -24.60 21.43
C GLU A 295 -20.18 -25.07 22.84
N PRO A 296 -19.43 -24.79 23.91
CA PRO A 296 -19.91 -25.01 25.27
C PRO A 296 -20.58 -23.76 25.84
N GLU A 297 -21.79 -23.99 26.34
CA GLU A 297 -22.67 -23.06 27.05
C GLU A 297 -21.94 -22.25 28.17
N ARG A 298 -21.96 -20.92 28.05
CA ARG A 298 -21.62 -20.01 29.16
C ARG A 298 -22.89 -19.53 29.87
N ASN A 299 -23.10 -20.09 31.06
CA ASN A 299 -24.05 -19.58 32.06
C ASN A 299 -23.68 -18.15 32.50
N VAL A 300 -24.58 -17.20 32.23
CA VAL A 300 -24.50 -15.82 32.73
C VAL A 300 -25.33 -15.71 34.00
N VAL A 301 -24.65 -15.62 35.15
CA VAL A 301 -25.27 -15.28 36.44
C VAL A 301 -25.42 -13.77 36.54
N LEU A 302 -26.66 -13.29 36.44
CA LEU A 302 -27.07 -11.91 36.74
C LEU A 302 -26.96 -11.63 38.24
N ARG A 303 -26.06 -10.71 38.64
CA ARG A 303 -26.09 -10.06 39.96
C ARG A 303 -26.72 -8.68 39.84
N GLN A 304 -27.82 -8.47 40.57
CA GLN A 304 -28.44 -7.17 40.78
C GLN A 304 -27.61 -6.31 41.76
N PRO A 305 -27.58 -4.98 41.62
CA PRO A 305 -27.09 -4.09 42.65
C PRO A 305 -28.22 -3.68 43.61
N SER A 306 -27.94 -3.81 44.90
CA SER A 306 -28.79 -3.37 46.01
C SER A 306 -28.71 -1.88 46.26
N GLU A 307 -29.87 -1.28 46.50
CA GLU A 307 -30.10 0.06 47.03
C GLU A 307 -29.65 0.17 48.50
N GLN A 308 -29.06 1.32 48.87
CA GLN A 308 -29.06 1.93 50.21
C GLN A 308 -28.61 3.40 50.02
N SER A 309 -29.54 4.35 49.99
CA SER A 309 -29.94 5.19 51.13
C SER A 309 -28.77 5.82 51.89
N ASN A 310 -28.56 7.13 51.72
CA ASN A 310 -28.60 8.05 52.87
C ASN A 310 -28.71 9.52 52.43
N ASN A 311 -29.71 10.17 53.00
CA ASN A 311 -29.94 11.60 53.02
C ASN A 311 -28.91 12.31 53.92
N ASN A 312 -28.47 13.51 53.54
CA ASN A 312 -28.46 14.64 54.48
C ASN A 312 -28.32 15.99 53.75
N THR A 313 -29.20 16.90 54.13
CA THR A 313 -29.38 18.28 53.64
C THR A 313 -28.78 19.32 54.60
N LYS A 314 -28.35 20.45 54.02
CA LYS A 314 -28.29 21.84 54.58
C LYS A 314 -27.22 22.11 55.68
N ALA A 315 -26.57 23.27 55.81
CA ALA A 315 -26.62 24.58 55.17
C ALA A 315 -25.34 25.41 55.49
N ASP A 316 -25.24 26.59 54.87
CA ASP A 316 -24.59 27.84 55.33
C ASP A 316 -23.06 28.10 55.24
N ALA A 317 -22.75 29.00 54.29
CA ALA A 317 -22.15 30.33 54.46
C ALA A 317 -20.66 30.54 54.89
N HIS A 318 -19.99 31.37 54.06
CA HIS A 318 -18.97 32.39 54.37
C HIS A 318 -17.57 31.98 54.92
N HIS A 319 -16.50 32.12 54.13
CA HIS A 319 -15.43 33.15 54.25
C HIS A 319 -14.20 32.89 53.35
N ASN A 320 -13.71 34.00 52.78
CA ASN A 320 -12.37 34.40 52.32
C ASN A 320 -11.17 33.42 52.39
N ALA A 321 -10.33 33.53 51.35
CA ALA A 321 -8.94 34.02 51.41
C ALA A 321 -7.98 33.22 50.51
N ASP A 322 -7.05 33.98 49.92
CA ASP A 322 -5.85 33.57 49.19
C ASP A 322 -5.13 32.37 49.82
N ASP A 323 -4.60 31.47 48.99
CA ASP A 323 -3.21 31.05 49.19
C ASP A 323 -2.55 30.48 47.94
N HIS A 324 -1.26 30.80 47.83
CA HIS A 324 -0.31 30.41 46.81
C HIS A 324 -0.12 28.89 46.74
N LEU A 325 -0.21 28.30 45.54
CA LEU A 325 0.53 27.07 45.23
C LEU A 325 1.15 27.15 43.84
N VAL A 326 2.45 27.48 43.87
CA VAL A 326 3.41 27.30 42.78
C VAL A 326 3.65 25.79 42.68
N GLY A 327 3.09 25.14 41.66
CA GLY A 327 3.39 23.74 41.36
C GLY A 327 4.64 23.65 40.51
N GLU A 328 5.80 23.53 41.17
CA GLU A 328 7.05 23.09 40.54
C GLU A 328 6.86 21.66 40.02
N TYR A 329 6.95 21.50 38.70
CA TYR A 329 6.88 20.21 38.03
C TYR A 329 8.32 19.71 37.83
N ASP A 330 8.88 19.08 38.85
CA ASP A 330 10.18 18.40 38.77
C ASP A 330 10.03 17.12 37.93
N GLY A 331 10.28 17.25 36.63
CA GLY A 331 10.50 16.13 35.73
C GLY A 331 11.91 15.58 35.94
N ASN A 332 12.05 14.63 36.86
CA ASN A 332 13.30 13.90 37.08
C ASN A 332 13.03 12.39 37.00
N GLU A 333 12.86 11.88 35.77
CA GLU A 333 12.86 10.42 35.52
C GLU A 333 14.32 9.92 35.56
N HIS A 334 14.70 9.41 36.72
CA HIS A 334 15.93 8.65 36.93
C HIS A 334 15.94 7.39 36.06
N TYR A 335 16.84 7.35 35.08
CA TYR A 335 17.32 6.12 34.45
C TYR A 335 18.00 5.26 35.52
N GLN A 336 17.30 4.23 36.00
CA GLN A 336 17.93 3.17 36.81
C GLN A 336 18.72 2.24 35.87
N ALA A 337 20.04 2.39 35.92
CA ALA A 337 20.97 1.41 35.38
C ALA A 337 20.86 0.11 36.20
N HIS A 338 20.38 -0.97 35.58
CA HIS A 338 20.52 -2.30 36.16
C HIS A 338 21.98 -2.74 36.02
N THR A 339 22.65 -2.81 37.17
CA THR A 339 23.98 -3.41 37.32
C THR A 339 23.91 -4.92 37.13
N GLU A 340 24.73 -5.43 36.22
CA GLU A 340 25.07 -6.84 36.09
C GLU A 340 25.74 -7.33 37.39
N ALA A 341 25.10 -8.28 38.08
CA ALA A 341 25.74 -9.03 39.16
C ALA A 341 25.21 -10.48 39.19
N ASP A 342 26.17 -11.39 39.13
CA ASP A 342 26.16 -12.75 39.69
C ASP A 342 25.09 -13.75 39.21
N VAL A 343 25.41 -14.43 38.11
CA VAL A 343 24.95 -15.80 37.85
C VAL A 343 26.10 -16.77 38.12
N GLN A 344 26.17 -17.26 39.35
CA GLN A 344 26.96 -18.43 39.71
C GLN A 344 26.44 -19.65 38.95
N ARG A 345 27.24 -20.14 38.01
CA ARG A 345 27.06 -21.45 37.35
C ARG A 345 27.13 -22.55 38.40
N VAL A 346 25.97 -23.10 38.75
CA VAL A 346 25.86 -24.41 39.38
C VAL A 346 26.10 -25.46 38.29
N VAL A 347 27.30 -26.04 38.27
CA VAL A 347 27.61 -27.23 37.46
C VAL A 347 26.85 -28.40 38.06
N GLN A 348 25.83 -28.89 37.36
CA GLN A 348 25.18 -30.15 37.73
C GLN A 348 26.06 -31.35 37.32
N PRO A 349 26.11 -32.41 38.15
CA PRO A 349 26.88 -33.61 37.84
C PRO A 349 26.25 -34.37 36.65
N ILE A 350 27.10 -34.74 35.70
CA ILE A 350 26.75 -35.61 34.57
C ILE A 350 26.30 -36.98 35.14
N PRO A 351 25.07 -37.46 34.86
CA PRO A 351 24.65 -38.78 35.30
C PRO A 351 25.38 -39.87 34.51
N ASN A 352 25.72 -40.93 35.24
CA ASN A 352 26.53 -42.06 34.84
C ASN A 352 26.28 -42.60 33.43
N ARG A 353 27.39 -42.73 32.69
CA ARG A 353 27.52 -43.49 31.46
C ARG A 353 27.35 -44.98 31.77
N ASN A 354 26.16 -45.53 31.54
CA ASN A 354 25.95 -46.97 31.53
C ASN A 354 26.69 -47.57 30.33
N VAL A 355 27.89 -48.07 30.58
CA VAL A 355 28.62 -48.94 29.64
C VAL A 355 28.13 -50.36 29.89
N ILE A 356 27.20 -50.82 29.04
CA ILE A 356 26.81 -52.22 28.98
C ILE A 356 27.86 -52.93 28.13
N PHE A 357 28.62 -53.83 28.74
CA PHE A 357 29.48 -54.79 28.05
C PHE A 357 28.59 -55.94 27.56
N VAL A 358 28.47 -56.10 26.23
CA VAL A 358 27.92 -57.32 25.62
C VAL A 358 29.07 -58.00 24.85
N PRO A 359 29.37 -59.28 25.10
CA PRO A 359 30.35 -60.02 24.32
C PRO A 359 29.75 -60.53 23.02
N ASP A 360 30.51 -60.33 21.94
CA ASP A 360 30.63 -61.13 20.71
C ASP A 360 29.40 -61.95 20.28
N ASP A 361 28.61 -61.39 19.36
CA ASP A 361 28.17 -62.01 18.08
C ASP A 361 27.09 -61.12 17.42
N ASP A 362 27.23 -60.92 16.10
CA ASP A 362 26.36 -60.24 15.12
C ASP A 362 26.23 -58.69 15.13
N ASP A 363 26.45 -58.11 13.93
CA ASP A 363 26.54 -56.68 13.58
C ASP A 363 25.32 -55.84 14.00
N VAL A 364 25.33 -55.26 15.20
CA VAL A 364 24.39 -54.20 15.62
C VAL A 364 25.02 -52.83 15.37
N VAL A 365 24.55 -52.13 14.34
CA VAL A 365 24.91 -50.73 14.05
C VAL A 365 24.35 -49.84 15.17
N ILE A 366 25.21 -49.45 16.13
CA ILE A 366 24.88 -48.47 17.17
C ILE A 366 24.80 -47.09 16.52
N ILE A 367 23.59 -46.64 16.20
CA ILE A 367 23.33 -45.25 15.80
C ILE A 367 23.57 -44.35 17.03
N PRO A 368 24.47 -43.37 16.97
CA PRO A 368 24.88 -42.61 18.16
C PRO A 368 23.72 -41.73 18.68
N ALA A 369 23.30 -41.98 19.92
CA ALA A 369 22.23 -41.27 20.63
C ALA A 369 22.44 -39.74 20.82
N THR A 370 23.55 -39.18 20.33
CA THR A 370 23.91 -37.77 20.46
C THR A 370 23.17 -36.87 19.46
N GLU A 371 22.79 -37.38 18.29
CA GLU A 371 22.15 -36.57 17.24
C GLU A 371 20.72 -36.14 17.62
N ASN A 372 19.94 -37.04 18.23
CA ASN A 372 18.57 -36.74 18.67
C ASN A 372 18.52 -35.62 19.74
N ALA A 373 19.48 -35.58 20.67
CA ALA A 373 19.53 -34.55 21.70
C ALA A 373 19.82 -33.14 21.13
N HIS A 374 20.57 -33.06 20.03
CA HIS A 374 20.83 -31.79 19.34
C HIS A 374 19.59 -31.28 18.59
N HIS A 375 18.83 -32.17 17.95
CA HIS A 375 17.58 -31.83 17.28
C HIS A 375 16.50 -31.34 18.26
N GLU A 376 16.34 -32.01 19.41
CA GLU A 376 15.40 -31.59 20.45
C GLU A 376 15.72 -30.19 21.00
N ASN A 377 17.00 -29.88 21.22
CA ASN A 377 17.41 -28.57 21.71
C ASN A 377 17.22 -27.45 20.65
N ALA A 378 17.48 -27.76 19.37
CA ALA A 378 17.24 -26.83 18.27
C ALA A 378 15.75 -26.47 18.16
N ARG A 379 14.86 -27.47 18.25
CA ARG A 379 13.42 -27.27 18.22
C ARG A 379 12.93 -26.45 19.41
N ALA A 380 13.37 -26.77 20.63
CA ALA A 380 13.02 -26.01 21.83
C ALA A 380 13.43 -24.53 21.72
N THR A 381 14.58 -24.26 21.08
CA THR A 381 15.05 -22.89 20.82
C THR A 381 14.14 -22.16 19.82
N LEU A 382 13.70 -22.82 18.74
CA LEU A 382 12.76 -22.25 17.78
C LEU A 382 11.39 -21.97 18.42
N GLU A 383 10.87 -22.89 19.23
CA GLU A 383 9.60 -22.72 19.94
C GLU A 383 9.66 -21.55 20.95
N ALA A 384 10.80 -21.34 21.62
CA ALA A 384 11.01 -20.18 22.49
C ALA A 384 11.02 -18.87 21.69
N ARG A 385 11.73 -18.82 20.56
CA ARG A 385 11.76 -17.65 19.66
C ARG A 385 10.36 -17.33 19.10
N LEU A 386 9.59 -18.35 18.73
CA LEU A 386 8.22 -18.20 18.25
C LEU A 386 7.33 -17.54 19.31
N ARG A 387 7.38 -18.03 20.56
CA ARG A 387 6.63 -17.44 21.69
C ARG A 387 7.00 -15.98 21.89
N GLN A 388 8.29 -15.66 21.89
CA GLN A 388 8.77 -14.28 22.04
C GLN A 388 8.28 -13.36 20.91
N ALA A 389 8.30 -13.83 19.65
CA ALA A 389 7.82 -13.06 18.50
C ALA A 389 6.30 -12.80 18.58
N ILE A 390 5.51 -13.81 18.98
CA ILE A 390 4.06 -13.69 19.19
C ILE A 390 3.76 -12.68 20.30
N GLU A 391 4.44 -12.76 21.44
CA GLU A 391 4.26 -11.83 22.55
C GLU A 391 4.62 -10.39 22.16
N THR A 392 5.72 -10.22 21.42
CA THR A 392 6.15 -8.89 20.92
C THR A 392 5.13 -8.31 19.93
N LYS A 393 4.60 -9.14 19.02
CA LYS A 393 3.51 -8.75 18.10
C LYS A 393 2.28 -8.29 18.87
N ARG A 394 1.80 -9.11 19.82
CA ARG A 394 0.62 -8.78 20.65
C ARG A 394 0.82 -7.51 21.47
N ALA A 395 2.01 -7.30 22.04
CA ALA A 395 2.34 -6.09 22.78
C ALA A 395 2.30 -4.84 21.87
N ALA A 396 2.81 -4.95 20.64
CA ALA A 396 2.76 -3.87 19.65
C ALA A 396 1.32 -3.58 19.18
N GLU A 397 0.51 -4.61 18.95
CA GLU A 397 -0.92 -4.47 18.61
C GLU A 397 -1.69 -3.73 19.72
N HIS A 398 -1.43 -4.08 20.99
CA HIS A 398 -2.03 -3.38 22.12
C HIS A 398 -1.61 -1.91 22.20
N ARG A 399 -0.32 -1.60 22.03
CA ARG A 399 0.16 -0.20 21.96
C ARG A 399 -0.49 0.56 20.81
N LEU A 400 -0.57 -0.05 19.62
CA LEU A 400 -1.24 0.53 18.46
C LEU A 400 -2.72 0.83 18.73
N GLN A 401 -3.43 -0.06 19.42
CA GLN A 401 -4.82 0.16 19.81
C GLN A 401 -4.96 1.37 20.74
N MET A 402 -4.05 1.53 21.71
CA MET A 402 -4.04 2.68 22.62
C MET A 402 -3.73 3.98 21.89
N LEU A 403 -2.79 3.97 20.93
CA LEU A 403 -2.46 5.13 20.10
C LEU A 403 -3.64 5.56 19.21
N ARG A 404 -4.39 4.60 18.63
CA ARG A 404 -5.57 4.88 17.79
C ARG A 404 -6.74 5.53 18.52
N ARG A 405 -6.82 5.38 19.84
CA ARG A 405 -7.86 6.03 20.67
C ARG A 405 -7.57 7.52 20.91
N GLN A 406 -6.32 7.96 20.72
CA GLN A 406 -5.95 9.36 20.86
C GLN A 406 -6.43 10.15 19.64
N ARG A 407 -6.85 11.41 19.86
CA ARG A 407 -7.25 12.29 18.76
C ARG A 407 -6.02 12.67 17.94
N ILE A 408 -6.06 12.42 16.64
CA ILE A 408 -5.00 12.81 15.70
C ILE A 408 -5.44 14.08 14.99
N CYS A 409 -4.81 15.21 15.31
CA CYS A 409 -4.98 16.45 14.56
C CYS A 409 -4.22 16.36 13.21
N PRO A 410 -4.72 16.96 12.11
CA PRO A 410 -3.94 17.19 10.89
C PRO A 410 -2.59 17.87 11.18
N ALA A 411 -1.54 17.47 10.47
CA ALA A 411 -0.21 18.03 10.72
C ALA A 411 -0.19 19.45 10.15
N ARG A 412 0.58 20.32 10.80
CA ARG A 412 0.79 21.69 10.33
C ARG A 412 1.52 21.65 8.99
N ARG A 413 1.00 22.37 8.00
CA ARG A 413 1.55 22.38 6.65
C ARG A 413 2.57 23.51 6.53
N PHE A 414 3.85 23.18 6.55
CA PHE A 414 4.95 24.14 6.37
C PHE A 414 5.34 24.29 4.88
N GLU A 415 5.22 23.21 4.12
CA GLU A 415 5.61 23.12 2.69
C GLU A 415 4.75 24.00 1.76
N LEU A 416 3.58 24.43 2.24
CA LEU A 416 2.65 25.28 1.48
C LEU A 416 2.94 26.77 1.66
N GLY A 417 4.19 27.15 1.93
CA GLY A 417 4.62 28.56 1.95
C GLY A 417 4.20 29.31 0.68
N SER A 418 4.21 28.64 -0.48
CA SER A 418 3.65 29.18 -1.71
C SER A 418 2.15 28.89 -1.81
N LEU A 419 1.35 29.68 -1.09
CA LEU A 419 -0.09 29.71 -1.33
C LEU A 419 -0.32 30.16 -2.78
N ALA A 420 -1.18 29.45 -3.52
CA ALA A 420 -1.58 29.84 -4.88
C ALA A 420 -2.17 31.26 -4.96
N LYS A 421 -2.50 31.85 -3.81
CA LYS A 421 -2.79 33.26 -3.62
C LYS A 421 -2.01 33.70 -2.37
N PRO A 422 -0.93 34.48 -2.48
CA PRO A 422 -0.20 34.92 -1.31
C PRO A 422 -1.18 35.63 -0.36
N PRO A 423 -0.99 35.51 0.97
CA PRO A 423 -1.64 36.44 1.89
C PRO A 423 -1.34 37.83 1.38
N THR A 424 -2.34 38.73 1.40
CA THR A 424 -2.19 40.14 1.00
C THR A 424 -0.78 40.61 1.35
N ASP A 425 0.01 41.01 0.34
CA ASP A 425 1.48 41.18 0.39
C ASP A 425 1.99 42.07 1.54
N THR A 426 1.08 42.68 2.29
CA THR A 426 1.29 43.58 3.41
C THR A 426 1.32 42.91 4.80
N LEU A 427 0.99 41.62 4.95
CA LEU A 427 0.95 40.98 6.28
C LEU A 427 2.28 40.27 6.60
N PRO A 428 3.06 40.73 7.59
CA PRO A 428 4.25 40.03 8.06
C PRO A 428 3.87 38.78 8.86
N CYS A 429 4.70 37.74 8.75
CA CYS A 429 4.70 36.64 9.71
C CYS A 429 5.00 37.17 11.11
N VAL A 430 4.20 36.78 12.11
CA VAL A 430 4.39 37.24 13.50
C VAL A 430 5.66 36.64 14.15
N TYR A 431 6.24 35.61 13.54
CA TYR A 431 7.38 34.88 14.10
C TYR A 431 8.72 35.27 13.46
N CYS A 432 8.83 35.18 12.13
CA CYS A 432 10.07 35.51 11.40
C CYS A 432 10.01 36.85 10.65
N GLU A 433 8.90 37.58 10.75
CA GLU A 433 8.70 38.91 10.14
C GLU A 433 8.74 38.96 8.61
N ALA A 434 8.88 37.80 7.93
CA ALA A 434 8.80 37.72 6.48
C ALA A 434 7.45 38.24 5.96
N MET A 435 7.51 39.17 5.00
CA MET A 435 6.33 39.83 4.42
C MET A 435 5.70 38.96 3.34
N GLY A 436 4.41 38.66 3.46
CA GLY A 436 3.61 38.01 2.40
C GLY A 436 4.02 36.58 2.00
N ALA A 437 5.14 36.06 2.53
CA ALA A 437 5.71 34.79 2.12
C ALA A 437 4.96 33.57 2.66
N HIS A 438 4.28 33.69 3.80
CA HIS A 438 3.49 32.60 4.41
C HIS A 438 2.58 33.15 5.52
N TYR A 439 1.54 32.39 5.90
CA TYR A 439 0.80 32.67 7.14
C TYR A 439 1.65 32.31 8.37
N SER A 440 1.51 33.06 9.47
CA SER A 440 2.21 32.75 10.74
C SER A 440 2.01 31.30 11.19
N ASP A 441 0.84 30.72 10.94
CA ASP A 441 0.52 29.31 11.24
C ASP A 441 1.47 28.31 10.54
N SER A 442 2.03 28.70 9.40
CA SER A 442 2.90 27.90 8.52
C SER A 442 4.33 28.42 8.46
N CYS A 443 4.79 29.19 9.47
CA CYS A 443 6.17 29.68 9.52
C CYS A 443 7.21 28.54 9.44
N PRO A 444 8.10 28.52 8.43
CA PRO A 444 9.13 27.48 8.28
C PRO A 444 10.30 27.67 9.25
N GLU A 445 10.64 28.91 9.62
CA GLU A 445 11.73 29.24 10.55
C GLU A 445 11.42 28.78 11.97
N ILE A 446 10.20 29.07 12.44
CA ILE A 446 9.76 28.74 13.79
C ILE A 446 8.63 27.70 13.69
N ARG A 447 9.02 26.42 13.75
CA ARG A 447 8.08 25.29 13.58
C ARG A 447 7.40 24.89 14.89
N ASP A 448 8.13 24.94 15.99
CA ASP A 448 7.69 24.42 17.29
C ASP A 448 6.66 25.35 17.98
N ALA A 449 5.59 24.75 18.51
CA ALA A 449 4.51 25.49 19.15
C ALA A 449 4.91 26.10 20.50
N ALA A 450 5.86 25.50 21.22
CA ALA A 450 6.37 26.04 22.48
C ALA A 450 7.24 27.27 22.21
N THR A 451 8.17 27.20 21.26
CA THR A 451 8.97 28.37 20.81
C THR A 451 8.08 29.49 20.32
N ARG A 452 7.03 29.19 19.53
CA ARG A 452 6.04 30.19 19.11
C ARG A 452 5.32 30.83 20.27
N SER A 453 4.96 30.06 21.29
CA SER A 453 4.27 30.57 22.48
C SER A 453 5.17 31.51 23.27
N GLN A 454 6.43 31.12 23.46
CA GLN A 454 7.45 31.94 24.12
C GLN A 454 7.67 33.27 23.38
N LEU A 455 7.85 33.25 22.06
CA LEU A 455 8.00 34.47 21.26
C LEU A 455 6.78 35.41 21.37
N ILE A 456 5.57 34.88 21.51
CA ILE A 456 4.37 35.69 21.70
C ILE A 456 4.34 36.33 23.10
N GLU A 457 4.79 35.61 24.12
CA GLU A 457 4.90 36.10 25.50
C GLU A 457 5.99 37.16 25.62
N ASP A 458 7.19 36.89 25.12
CA ASP A 458 8.35 37.80 25.16
C ASP A 458 8.04 39.14 24.45
N ASN A 459 7.29 39.09 23.34
CA ASN A 459 6.88 40.27 22.59
C ASN A 459 5.60 40.93 23.11
N ASN A 460 5.08 40.51 24.27
CA ASN A 460 3.85 41.05 24.88
C ASN A 460 2.63 41.03 23.93
N ARG A 461 2.50 40.00 23.10
CA ARG A 461 1.39 39.84 22.15
C ARG A 461 0.27 39.00 22.76
N CYS A 462 -0.97 39.23 22.31
CA CYS A 462 -2.08 38.40 22.78
C CYS A 462 -2.03 36.99 22.17
N ARG A 463 -2.06 35.95 23.01
CA ARG A 463 -2.12 34.53 22.61
C ARG A 463 -3.29 34.17 21.69
N THR A 464 -4.38 34.93 21.65
CA THR A 464 -5.56 34.60 20.84
C THR A 464 -5.61 35.30 19.47
N CYS A 465 -5.10 36.54 19.36
CA CYS A 465 -5.16 37.31 18.11
C CYS A 465 -3.80 37.70 17.54
N LEU A 466 -2.71 37.43 18.28
CA LEU A 466 -1.31 37.74 17.95
C LEU A 466 -0.97 39.25 17.83
N LEU A 467 -1.93 40.14 18.14
CA LEU A 467 -1.73 41.59 18.12
C LEU A 467 -1.11 42.07 19.45
N PRO A 468 -0.28 43.14 19.42
CA PRO A 468 0.33 43.72 20.62
C PRO A 468 -0.61 44.64 21.41
N GLN A 469 -1.76 45.01 20.82
CA GLN A 469 -2.53 46.18 21.26
C GLN A 469 -3.46 45.94 22.46
N HIS A 470 -3.46 44.75 23.07
CA HIS A 470 -4.23 44.55 24.29
C HIS A 470 -3.61 43.53 25.24
N PRO A 471 -3.70 43.78 26.56
CA PRO A 471 -3.13 42.89 27.56
C PRO A 471 -3.69 41.46 27.42
N PRO A 472 -2.88 40.44 27.72
CA PRO A 472 -3.31 39.05 27.67
C PRO A 472 -4.60 38.81 28.48
N GLY A 473 -5.58 38.13 27.89
CA GLY A 473 -6.68 37.48 28.63
C GLY A 473 -7.94 38.30 28.97
N LYS A 474 -7.93 39.64 28.94
CA LYS A 474 -9.05 40.43 29.50
C LYS A 474 -9.97 41.13 28.49
N SER A 475 -9.52 41.45 27.27
CA SER A 475 -10.33 42.25 26.32
C SER A 475 -10.29 41.78 24.86
N CYS A 476 -9.71 40.61 24.57
CA CYS A 476 -9.62 40.11 23.19
C CYS A 476 -11.00 39.73 22.64
N LYS A 477 -11.47 40.41 21.59
CA LYS A 477 -12.72 40.06 20.88
C LYS A 477 -12.74 38.62 20.35
N LYS A 478 -11.57 38.05 20.05
CA LYS A 478 -11.41 36.67 19.56
C LYS A 478 -11.32 35.61 20.67
N LYS A 479 -11.44 35.98 21.96
CA LYS A 479 -11.31 35.03 23.09
C LYS A 479 -12.24 33.81 22.99
N LYS A 480 -13.44 33.98 22.42
CA LYS A 480 -14.45 32.93 22.27
C LYS A 480 -14.32 32.12 20.97
N VAL A 481 -13.38 32.46 20.09
CA VAL A 481 -13.17 31.72 18.84
C VAL A 481 -12.48 30.41 19.17
N GLU A 482 -13.05 29.30 18.71
CA GLU A 482 -12.48 27.97 18.88
C GLU A 482 -11.27 27.76 17.97
N CYS A 483 -10.27 27.06 18.49
CA CYS A 483 -9.11 26.65 17.72
C CYS A 483 -9.52 25.58 16.71
N ARG A 484 -9.16 25.75 15.44
CA ARG A 484 -9.44 24.77 14.37
C ARG A 484 -8.76 23.41 14.56
N HIS A 485 -7.74 23.33 15.42
CA HIS A 485 -6.96 22.12 15.67
C HIS A 485 -7.53 21.31 16.84
N CYS A 486 -7.67 21.91 18.02
CA CYS A 486 -8.13 21.22 19.24
C CYS A 486 -9.58 21.52 19.65
N ARG A 487 -10.23 22.53 19.04
CA ARG A 487 -11.58 23.06 19.37
C ARG A 487 -11.70 23.76 20.73
N GLU A 488 -10.60 23.93 21.45
CA GLU A 488 -10.58 24.74 22.67
C GLU A 488 -10.49 26.24 22.33
N THR A 489 -10.92 27.10 23.26
CA THR A 489 -10.86 28.56 23.10
C THR A 489 -9.64 29.14 23.82
N GLY A 490 -9.33 30.42 23.58
CA GLY A 490 -8.31 31.15 24.32
C GLY A 490 -6.92 31.21 23.68
N HIS A 491 -6.64 30.45 22.62
CA HIS A 491 -5.37 30.54 21.88
C HIS A 491 -5.58 30.64 20.36
N HIS A 492 -4.60 31.19 19.67
CA HIS A 492 -4.55 31.27 18.21
C HIS A 492 -4.15 29.90 17.63
N PRO A 493 -4.69 29.46 16.49
CA PRO A 493 -4.34 28.18 15.86
C PRO A 493 -2.84 27.93 15.67
N SER A 494 -2.06 28.99 15.45
CA SER A 494 -0.60 28.91 15.26
C SER A 494 0.18 28.56 16.52
N LEU A 495 -0.45 28.68 17.68
CA LEU A 495 0.09 28.32 19.00
C LEU A 495 -0.43 26.97 19.51
N CYS A 496 -1.32 26.31 18.78
CA CYS A 496 -1.86 25.02 19.18
C CYS A 496 -0.77 23.94 19.01
N PRO A 497 -0.46 23.12 20.04
CA PRO A 497 0.53 22.04 19.96
C PRO A 497 -0.03 20.72 19.41
N GLU A 498 -1.35 20.62 19.23
CA GLU A 498 -2.01 19.40 18.77
C GLU A 498 -1.58 18.95 17.35
N PRO A 499 -1.29 19.82 16.37
CA PRO A 499 -0.72 19.41 15.09
C PRO A 499 0.62 18.68 15.22
N GLU A 500 1.54 19.19 16.05
CA GLU A 500 2.86 18.62 16.31
C GLU A 500 2.75 17.30 17.09
N ARG A 501 1.89 17.28 18.12
CA ARG A 501 1.54 16.05 18.86
C ARG A 501 0.94 14.99 17.93
N GLY A 502 0.04 15.39 17.03
CA GLY A 502 -0.57 14.53 16.04
C GLY A 502 0.45 13.93 15.07
N GLU A 503 1.48 14.68 14.70
CA GLU A 503 2.58 14.18 13.87
C GLU A 503 3.45 13.15 14.61
N LEU A 504 3.81 13.42 15.87
CA LEU A 504 4.51 12.47 16.74
C LEU A 504 3.71 11.17 16.89
N LEU A 505 2.40 11.27 17.10
CA LEU A 505 1.50 10.13 17.24
C LEU A 505 1.47 9.29 15.95
N ARG A 506 1.45 9.90 14.77
CA ARG A 506 1.55 9.17 13.49
C ARG A 506 2.89 8.46 13.33
N ARG A 507 4.00 9.11 13.69
CA ARG A 507 5.32 8.47 13.68
C ARG A 507 5.36 7.27 14.63
N HIS A 508 4.72 7.37 15.79
CA HIS A 508 4.60 6.26 16.74
C HIS A 508 3.75 5.12 16.17
N ILE A 509 2.58 5.42 15.62
CA ILE A 509 1.71 4.44 14.95
C ILE A 509 2.47 3.71 13.83
N LYS A 510 3.24 4.44 13.01
CA LYS A 510 4.04 3.85 11.94
C LYS A 510 5.08 2.85 12.49
N ARG A 511 5.82 3.22 13.53
CA ARG A 511 6.81 2.33 14.17
C ARG A 511 6.18 1.06 14.76
N GLU A 512 4.99 1.18 15.37
CA GLU A 512 4.27 0.01 15.89
C GLU A 512 3.78 -0.90 14.76
N LEU A 513 3.30 -0.35 13.64
CA LEU A 513 2.92 -1.13 12.46
C LEU A 513 4.12 -1.88 11.86
N GLU A 514 5.26 -1.22 11.70
CA GLU A 514 6.51 -1.86 11.24
C GLU A 514 6.96 -2.98 12.21
N THR A 515 6.74 -2.79 13.51
CA THR A 515 7.06 -3.81 14.52
C THR A 515 6.14 -5.02 14.42
N ILE A 516 4.83 -4.81 14.19
CA ILE A 516 3.86 -5.89 13.97
C ILE A 516 4.23 -6.68 12.72
N GLU A 517 4.47 -5.99 11.59
CA GLU A 517 4.81 -6.61 10.33
C GLU A 517 6.12 -7.43 10.42
N ARG A 518 7.17 -6.88 11.05
CA ARG A 518 8.43 -7.59 11.26
C ARG A 518 8.22 -8.88 12.07
N ASN A 519 7.47 -8.80 13.18
CA ASN A 519 7.23 -9.97 14.02
C ASN A 519 6.31 -10.99 13.35
N GLU A 520 5.37 -10.56 12.51
CA GLU A 520 4.54 -11.46 11.72
C GLU A 520 5.36 -12.27 10.71
N ARG A 521 6.32 -11.63 10.01
CA ARG A 521 7.27 -12.34 9.15
C ARG A 521 8.10 -13.37 9.94
N LEU A 522 8.62 -12.98 11.11
CA LEU A 522 9.38 -13.88 11.99
C LEU A 522 8.54 -15.06 12.47
N VAL A 523 7.28 -14.84 12.83
CA VAL A 523 6.35 -15.91 13.22
C VAL A 523 6.20 -16.91 12.07
N ASN A 524 5.92 -16.43 10.85
CA ASN A 524 5.74 -17.31 9.70
C ASN A 524 7.02 -18.08 9.36
N GLU A 525 8.18 -17.42 9.39
CA GLU A 525 9.48 -18.05 9.13
C GLU A 525 9.81 -19.16 10.15
N ILE A 526 9.64 -18.88 11.45
CA ILE A 526 9.92 -19.86 12.51
C ILE A 526 8.92 -21.02 12.45
N THR A 527 7.65 -20.74 12.17
CA THR A 527 6.64 -21.79 11.99
C THR A 527 7.01 -22.72 10.83
N ALA A 528 7.46 -22.18 9.70
CA ALA A 528 7.93 -22.98 8.57
C ALA A 528 9.16 -23.82 8.93
N GLN A 529 10.12 -23.27 9.68
CA GLN A 529 11.30 -24.02 10.15
C GLN A 529 10.91 -25.18 11.09
N ILE A 530 9.95 -24.97 11.99
CA ILE A 530 9.43 -26.02 12.88
C ILE A 530 8.73 -27.12 12.06
N GLN A 531 7.92 -26.75 11.06
CA GLN A 531 7.25 -27.71 10.17
C GLN A 531 8.25 -28.54 9.36
N ALA A 532 9.30 -27.91 8.81
CA ALA A 532 10.35 -28.60 8.07
C ALA A 532 11.17 -29.59 8.92
N GLN A 533 11.21 -29.40 10.26
CA GLN A 533 11.86 -30.32 11.18
C GLN A 533 10.96 -31.48 11.63
N GLN A 534 9.68 -31.51 11.26
CA GLN A 534 8.84 -32.67 11.56
C GLN A 534 9.26 -33.81 10.65
N PRO A 535 9.83 -34.92 11.18
CA PRO A 535 10.18 -36.05 10.35
C PRO A 535 8.89 -36.55 9.69
N HIS A 536 8.93 -36.77 8.36
CA HIS A 536 7.88 -37.47 7.65
C HIS A 536 7.74 -38.86 8.28
N GLN A 537 6.83 -38.99 9.24
CA GLN A 537 6.36 -40.27 9.74
C GLN A 537 5.49 -40.87 8.62
N GLN A 538 6.14 -41.47 7.63
CA GLN A 538 5.53 -42.36 6.66
C GLN A 538 5.96 -43.79 6.96
#